data_AF-Q8PU29-F1
#
_entry.id   AF-Q8PU29-F1
#
_cell.length_a   1.000
_cell.length_b   1.000
_cell.length_c   1.000
_cell.angle_alpha   90.00
_cell.angle_beta   90.00
_cell.angle_gamma   90.00
#
_symmetry.space_group_name_H-M   'P 1'
#
loop_
_entity.id
_entity.type
_entity.pdbx_description
1 polymer ?
#
loop_
_entity_poly.entity_id
_entity_poly.type
_entity_poly.pdbx_seq_one_letter_code
_entity_poly.pdbx_strand_id
1 'polypeptide(L)'
;MSEEDAEKLFLQEKPTRALLFIGSTGKTYASVISKEIDSTFAHTTRILSKMEQSGLIRFTFEGRIKFVELTKYGEEVEAALKDFRNIISEESPLRKEYLTAEEAGKVDKVRESEGKEYREHEEWEEENESEKDLDPLSAEILEKVRNLRNKIEGIYREAAETGQSKEMLSRKLGPNSRDIKKLYNQIENAETPVDETVVLALEETEGLLESYLKGSKPENV
;
A
#
# COMPACT_ATOMS: atom_id res chain seq x y z
N MET A 1 -1.82 11.50 -4.43
CA MET A 1 -2.01 10.06 -4.64
C MET A 1 -2.29 9.88 -6.11
N SER A 2 -1.42 9.15 -6.81
CA SER A 2 -1.70 8.73 -8.17
C SER A 2 -2.92 7.81 -8.17
N GLU A 3 -3.67 7.73 -9.27
CA GLU A 3 -4.83 6.82 -9.40
C GLU A 3 -4.47 5.36 -9.04
N GLU A 4 -3.22 4.98 -9.29
CA GLU A 4 -2.66 3.67 -8.95
C GLU A 4 -2.57 3.42 -7.43
N ASP A 5 -2.43 4.47 -6.62
CA ASP A 5 -2.29 4.35 -5.16
C ASP A 5 -3.62 4.03 -4.47
N ALA A 6 -4.73 4.61 -4.97
CA ALA A 6 -6.05 4.37 -4.39
C ALA A 6 -6.58 2.97 -4.73
N GLU A 7 -6.31 2.47 -5.95
CA GLU A 7 -6.71 1.14 -6.39
C GLU A 7 -6.02 0.03 -5.57
N LYS A 8 -4.71 0.20 -5.30
CA LYS A 8 -3.88 -0.74 -4.53
C LYS A 8 -4.35 -0.93 -3.08
N LEU A 9 -5.15 0.00 -2.52
CA LEU A 9 -5.76 -0.16 -1.20
C LEU A 9 -6.82 -1.27 -1.15
N PHE A 10 -7.53 -1.50 -2.25
CA PHE A 10 -8.66 -2.43 -2.31
C PHE A 10 -8.34 -3.69 -3.10
N LEU A 11 -7.48 -3.57 -4.12
CA LEU A 11 -7.32 -4.59 -5.15
C LEU A 11 -5.85 -5.00 -5.33
N GLN A 12 -5.66 -6.29 -5.59
CA GLN A 12 -4.34 -6.79 -5.99
C GLN A 12 -4.08 -6.46 -7.45
N GLU A 13 -2.97 -5.78 -7.73
CA GLU A 13 -2.66 -5.25 -9.05
C GLU A 13 -2.68 -6.31 -10.18
N LYS A 14 -1.94 -7.43 -10.02
CA LYS A 14 -1.78 -8.41 -11.10
C LYS A 14 -3.07 -9.15 -11.48
N PRO A 15 -3.89 -9.67 -10.53
CA PRO A 15 -5.19 -10.24 -10.86
C PRO A 15 -6.16 -9.25 -11.50
N THR A 16 -6.16 -7.99 -11.01
CA THR A 16 -7.04 -6.93 -11.52
C THR A 16 -6.67 -6.56 -12.96
N ARG A 17 -5.39 -6.29 -13.24
CA ARG A 17 -4.88 -6.06 -14.60
C ARG A 17 -5.17 -7.25 -15.51
N ALA A 18 -4.99 -8.48 -15.02
CA ALA A 18 -5.26 -9.69 -15.81
C ALA A 18 -6.73 -9.77 -16.24
N LEU A 19 -7.67 -9.53 -15.34
CA LEU A 19 -9.11 -9.59 -15.65
C LEU A 19 -9.50 -8.55 -16.71
N LEU A 20 -9.08 -7.30 -16.52
CA LEU A 20 -9.35 -6.20 -17.46
C LEU A 20 -8.74 -6.45 -18.83
N PHE A 21 -7.51 -6.96 -18.87
CA PHE A 21 -6.83 -7.26 -20.13
C PHE A 21 -7.49 -8.41 -20.89
N ILE A 22 -7.88 -9.49 -20.21
CA ILE A 22 -8.62 -10.59 -20.86
C ILE A 22 -9.94 -10.05 -21.43
N GLY A 23 -10.65 -9.19 -20.67
CA GLY A 23 -11.88 -8.54 -21.11
C GLY A 23 -11.72 -7.65 -22.35
N SER A 24 -10.62 -6.89 -22.44
CA SER A 24 -10.35 -6.03 -23.60
C SER A 24 -9.90 -6.80 -24.85
N THR A 25 -9.24 -7.94 -24.67
CA THR A 25 -8.70 -8.75 -25.78
C THR A 25 -9.69 -9.82 -26.27
N GLY A 26 -10.65 -10.21 -25.43
CA GLY A 26 -11.61 -11.28 -25.69
C GLY A 26 -11.00 -12.68 -25.52
N LYS A 27 -10.25 -13.16 -26.52
CA LYS A 27 -9.54 -14.44 -26.49
C LYS A 27 -8.04 -14.22 -26.54
N THR A 28 -7.32 -14.73 -25.54
CA THR A 28 -5.86 -14.61 -25.46
C THR A 28 -5.21 -15.87 -24.89
N TYR A 29 -3.89 -15.88 -24.70
CA TYR A 29 -3.16 -17.00 -24.13
C TYR A 29 -2.24 -16.56 -22.99
N ALA A 30 -1.94 -17.49 -22.08
CA ALA A 30 -1.31 -17.18 -20.79
C ALA A 30 0.04 -16.44 -20.91
N SER A 31 0.82 -16.68 -21.97
CA SER A 31 2.10 -15.98 -22.15
C SER A 31 1.95 -14.52 -22.59
N VAL A 32 0.85 -14.13 -23.23
CA VAL A 32 0.55 -12.71 -23.52
C VAL A 32 0.11 -12.02 -22.24
N ILE A 33 -0.82 -12.64 -21.50
CA ILE A 33 -1.29 -12.12 -20.20
C ILE A 33 -0.09 -11.89 -19.26
N SER A 34 0.83 -12.86 -19.19
CA SER A 34 2.02 -12.78 -18.32
C SER A 34 2.91 -11.57 -18.61
N LYS A 35 3.02 -11.17 -19.89
CA LYS A 35 3.78 -10.00 -20.30
C LYS A 35 3.04 -8.71 -19.95
N GLU A 36 1.73 -8.69 -20.14
CA GLU A 36 0.90 -7.52 -19.85
C GLU A 36 0.91 -7.16 -18.36
N ILE A 37 0.78 -8.16 -17.49
CA ILE A 37 0.68 -7.95 -16.04
C ILE A 37 2.03 -7.93 -15.32
N ASP A 38 3.12 -7.85 -16.09
CA ASP A 38 4.51 -7.93 -15.63
C ASP A 38 4.73 -9.04 -14.58
N SER A 39 4.52 -10.29 -15.00
CA SER A 39 4.61 -11.43 -14.11
C SER A 39 5.29 -12.62 -14.76
N THR A 40 5.82 -13.52 -13.93
CA THR A 40 6.36 -14.78 -14.44
C THR A 40 5.23 -15.68 -14.95
N PHE A 41 5.52 -16.51 -15.95
CA PHE A 41 4.52 -17.44 -16.48
C PHE A 41 3.95 -18.37 -15.40
N ALA A 42 4.80 -18.83 -14.47
CA ALA A 42 4.40 -19.68 -13.35
C ALA A 42 3.51 -18.96 -12.33
N HIS A 43 3.67 -17.65 -12.15
CA HIS A 43 2.79 -16.87 -11.28
C HIS A 43 1.47 -16.54 -11.98
N THR A 44 1.52 -16.11 -13.24
CA THR A 44 0.35 -15.86 -14.08
C THR A 44 -0.56 -17.07 -14.16
N THR A 45 -0.02 -18.26 -14.42
CA THR A 45 -0.80 -19.51 -14.45
C THR A 45 -1.47 -19.84 -13.11
N ARG A 46 -0.86 -19.51 -11.97
CA ARG A 46 -1.52 -19.63 -10.66
C ARG A 46 -2.67 -18.65 -10.49
N ILE A 47 -2.51 -17.39 -10.92
CA ILE A 47 -3.58 -16.39 -10.93
C ILE A 47 -4.74 -16.89 -11.80
N LEU A 48 -4.47 -17.28 -13.04
CA LEU A 48 -5.49 -17.76 -13.96
C LEU A 48 -6.19 -19.02 -13.44
N SER A 49 -5.46 -19.94 -12.79
CA SER A 49 -6.08 -21.12 -12.17
C SER A 49 -7.07 -20.73 -11.06
N LYS A 50 -6.75 -19.72 -10.24
CA LYS A 50 -7.68 -19.20 -9.22
C LYS A 50 -8.88 -18.50 -9.85
N MET A 51 -8.68 -17.73 -10.92
CA MET A 51 -9.75 -17.05 -11.64
C MET A 51 -10.71 -18.04 -12.34
N GLU A 52 -10.19 -19.17 -12.83
CA GLU A 52 -11.03 -20.24 -13.37
C GLU A 52 -11.83 -20.92 -12.25
N GLN A 53 -11.19 -21.21 -11.11
CA GLN A 53 -11.87 -21.80 -9.94
C GLN A 53 -12.98 -20.91 -9.38
N SER A 54 -12.83 -19.59 -9.46
CA SER A 54 -13.86 -18.62 -9.07
C SER A 54 -14.89 -18.35 -10.18
N GLY A 55 -14.76 -19.00 -11.35
CA GLY A 55 -15.69 -18.88 -12.47
C GLY A 55 -15.56 -17.58 -13.26
N LEU A 56 -14.52 -16.77 -13.06
CA LEU A 56 -14.30 -15.52 -13.78
C LEU A 56 -13.83 -15.77 -15.22
N ILE A 57 -13.00 -16.80 -15.41
CA ILE A 57 -12.48 -17.17 -16.73
C ILE A 57 -12.76 -18.64 -17.04
N ARG A 58 -12.58 -19.00 -18.30
CA ARG A 58 -12.52 -20.39 -18.75
C ARG A 58 -11.30 -20.61 -19.63
N PHE A 59 -10.76 -21.82 -19.61
CA PHE A 59 -9.83 -22.25 -20.63
C PHE A 59 -10.54 -23.00 -21.76
N THR A 60 -10.26 -22.62 -23.01
CA THR A 60 -10.75 -23.33 -24.20
C THR A 60 -9.58 -23.82 -25.04
N PHE A 61 -9.80 -24.91 -25.78
CA PHE A 61 -8.77 -25.48 -26.65
C PHE A 61 -9.20 -25.36 -28.11
N GLU A 62 -8.35 -24.73 -28.91
CA GLU A 62 -8.47 -24.76 -30.37
C GLU A 62 -7.22 -25.49 -30.92
N GLY A 63 -7.43 -26.76 -31.30
CA GLY A 63 -6.33 -27.66 -31.64
C GLY A 63 -5.40 -27.93 -30.45
N ARG A 64 -4.14 -27.50 -30.57
CA ARG A 64 -3.10 -27.66 -29.52
C ARG A 64 -2.92 -26.42 -28.65
N ILE A 65 -3.64 -25.35 -28.93
CA ILE A 65 -3.48 -24.06 -28.26
C ILE A 65 -4.55 -23.94 -27.18
N LYS A 66 -4.12 -23.59 -25.96
CA LYS A 66 -4.98 -23.32 -24.81
C LYS A 66 -5.22 -21.81 -24.72
N PHE A 67 -6.47 -21.39 -24.93
CA PHE A 67 -6.94 -20.02 -24.84
C PHE A 67 -7.53 -19.73 -23.46
N VAL A 68 -7.57 -18.45 -23.13
CA VAL A 68 -8.14 -17.86 -21.94
C VAL A 68 -9.14 -16.81 -22.39
N GLU A 69 -10.36 -16.89 -21.87
CA GLU A 69 -11.43 -15.91 -22.12
C GLU A 69 -12.30 -15.75 -20.86
N LEU A 70 -12.98 -14.61 -20.74
CA LEU A 70 -13.93 -14.40 -19.65
C LEU A 70 -15.12 -15.35 -19.78
N THR A 71 -15.72 -15.70 -18.64
CA THR A 71 -17.09 -16.22 -18.63
C THR A 71 -18.08 -15.04 -18.64
N LYS A 72 -19.37 -15.32 -18.82
CA LYS A 72 -20.41 -14.29 -18.63
C LYS A 72 -20.33 -13.63 -17.24
N TYR A 73 -20.08 -14.42 -16.19
CA TYR A 73 -19.88 -13.89 -14.84
C TYR A 73 -18.60 -13.04 -14.76
N GLY A 74 -17.52 -13.47 -15.42
CA GLY A 74 -16.30 -12.68 -15.56
C GLY A 74 -16.50 -11.33 -16.22
N GLU A 75 -17.30 -11.27 -17.29
CA GLU A 75 -17.63 -10.02 -18.00
C GLU A 75 -18.41 -9.05 -17.10
N GLU A 76 -19.38 -9.55 -16.31
CA GLU A 76 -20.13 -8.74 -15.35
C GLU A 76 -19.20 -8.16 -14.26
N VAL A 77 -18.27 -8.98 -13.75
CA VAL A 77 -17.27 -8.53 -12.76
C VAL A 77 -16.28 -7.54 -13.36
N GLU A 78 -15.84 -7.77 -14.60
CA GLU A 78 -14.93 -6.89 -15.33
C GLU A 78 -15.53 -5.51 -15.58
N ALA A 79 -16.82 -5.45 -15.94
CA ALA A 79 -17.55 -4.20 -16.09
C ALA A 79 -17.66 -3.44 -14.76
N ALA A 80 -18.07 -4.12 -13.68
CA ALA A 80 -18.14 -3.50 -12.35
C ALA A 80 -16.77 -2.99 -11.87
N LEU A 81 -15.69 -3.72 -12.21
CA LEU A 81 -14.33 -3.34 -11.88
C LEU A 81 -13.88 -2.09 -12.66
N LYS A 82 -14.21 -1.98 -13.95
CA LYS A 82 -13.98 -0.74 -14.73
C LYS A 82 -14.70 0.44 -14.11
N ASP A 83 -15.97 0.28 -13.76
CA ASP A 83 -16.76 1.33 -13.13
C ASP A 83 -16.15 1.76 -11.79
N PHE A 84 -15.74 0.78 -10.97
CA PHE A 84 -15.04 1.06 -9.73
C PHE A 84 -13.77 1.89 -9.95
N ARG A 85 -12.91 1.52 -10.92
CA ARG A 85 -11.70 2.28 -11.26
C ARG A 85 -12.01 3.71 -11.70
N ASN A 86 -13.05 3.90 -12.50
CA ASN A 86 -13.48 5.23 -12.93
C ASN A 86 -13.93 6.08 -11.73
N ILE A 87 -14.72 5.51 -10.81
CA ILE A 87 -15.23 6.21 -9.61
C ILE A 87 -14.09 6.65 -8.69
N ILE A 88 -13.07 5.80 -8.49
CA ILE A 88 -11.94 6.16 -7.62
C ILE A 88 -10.92 7.07 -8.31
N SER A 89 -10.86 7.09 -9.65
CA SER A 89 -10.06 8.06 -10.41
C SER A 89 -10.69 9.45 -10.42
N GLU A 90 -12.02 9.54 -10.33
CA GLU A 90 -12.70 10.81 -10.17
C GLU A 90 -12.37 11.39 -8.79
N GLU A 91 -11.63 12.50 -8.75
CA GLU A 91 -11.21 13.15 -7.50
C GLU A 91 -12.38 13.32 -6.54
N SER A 92 -12.18 12.90 -5.30
CA SER A 92 -13.16 13.04 -4.22
C SER A 92 -13.71 14.48 -4.17
N PRO A 93 -15.05 14.67 -4.14
CA PRO A 93 -15.66 15.99 -4.05
C PRO A 93 -15.23 16.78 -2.80
N LEU A 94 -14.68 16.12 -1.78
CA LEU A 94 -14.06 16.78 -0.62
C LEU A 94 -12.92 17.73 -1.04
N ARG A 95 -12.16 17.39 -2.09
CA ARG A 95 -11.04 18.22 -2.56
C ARG A 95 -11.52 19.55 -3.17
N LYS A 96 -12.70 19.56 -3.80
CA LYS A 96 -13.29 20.79 -4.36
C LYS A 96 -13.75 21.75 -3.28
N GLU A 97 -14.28 21.24 -2.17
CA GLU A 97 -14.80 22.07 -1.08
C GLU A 97 -13.67 22.79 -0.32
N TYR A 98 -12.51 22.14 -0.14
CA TYR A 98 -11.31 22.77 0.41
C TYR A 98 -10.66 23.80 -0.54
N LEU A 99 -10.65 23.55 -1.85
CA LEU A 99 -10.13 24.53 -2.82
C LEU A 99 -11.01 25.79 -2.90
N THR A 100 -12.34 25.64 -2.81
CA THR A 100 -13.24 26.81 -2.75
C THR A 100 -13.13 27.60 -1.45
N ALA A 101 -12.72 26.97 -0.35
CA ALA A 101 -12.49 27.65 0.93
C ALA A 101 -11.18 28.46 0.93
N GLU A 102 -10.13 27.99 0.24
CA GLU A 102 -8.84 28.68 0.13
C GLU A 102 -8.89 29.88 -0.84
N GLU A 103 -9.71 29.82 -1.89
CA GLU A 103 -9.89 30.94 -2.84
C GLU A 103 -10.78 32.06 -2.28
N ALA A 104 -11.66 31.77 -1.31
CA ALA A 104 -12.51 32.78 -0.67
C ALA A 104 -11.78 33.63 0.40
N GLY A 105 -10.60 33.20 0.87
CA GLY A 105 -9.89 33.83 2.00
C GLY A 105 -8.96 34.99 1.67
N LYS A 106 -8.81 35.38 0.39
CA LYS A 106 -7.78 36.34 -0.04
C LYS A 106 -8.32 37.67 -0.56
N VAL A 107 -9.36 38.22 0.06
CA VAL A 107 -9.72 39.65 -0.03
C VAL A 107 -10.32 40.11 1.30
N ASP A 108 -9.49 40.55 2.25
CA ASP A 108 -9.44 41.95 2.70
C ASP A 108 -8.57 42.09 3.96
N LYS A 109 -7.67 43.07 3.92
CA LYS A 109 -6.95 43.58 5.09
C LYS A 109 -7.97 44.22 6.05
N VAL A 110 -7.75 44.11 7.36
CA VAL A 110 -7.62 45.25 8.30
C VAL A 110 -7.70 44.78 9.77
N ARG A 111 -6.63 45.16 10.52
CA ARG A 111 -6.51 45.42 11.97
C ARG A 111 -6.33 44.28 12.98
N GLU A 112 -5.20 44.42 13.70
CA GLU A 112 -4.99 44.38 15.17
C GLU A 112 -5.59 43.19 15.93
N SER A 113 -4.91 42.49 16.83
CA SER A 113 -3.59 42.59 17.47
C SER A 113 -3.55 41.46 18.52
N GLU A 114 -2.34 41.00 18.88
CA GLU A 114 -2.02 40.14 20.06
C GLU A 114 -2.50 38.68 20.00
N GLY A 115 -1.70 37.63 20.24
CA GLY A 115 -0.31 37.48 20.64
C GLY A 115 -0.10 36.05 21.18
N LYS A 116 1.09 35.47 20.92
CA LYS A 116 1.73 34.33 21.64
C LYS A 116 1.03 32.96 21.50
N GLU A 117 1.66 31.79 21.39
CA GLU A 117 3.05 31.31 21.47
C GLU A 117 3.11 29.88 20.88
N TYR A 118 4.32 29.49 20.48
CA TYR A 118 4.79 28.29 19.77
C TYR A 118 4.32 26.90 20.24
N ARG A 119 4.31 25.92 19.31
CA ARG A 119 5.32 24.84 19.33
C ARG A 119 5.39 24.06 18.02
N GLU A 120 6.63 23.87 17.60
CA GLU A 120 7.09 23.20 16.38
C GLU A 120 6.54 21.78 16.23
N HIS A 121 6.31 21.37 15.00
CA HIS A 121 6.60 19.99 14.63
C HIS A 121 7.56 20.05 13.45
N GLU A 122 8.79 19.66 13.73
CA GLU A 122 9.93 19.55 12.83
C GLU A 122 9.51 18.87 11.53
N GLU A 123 9.69 19.59 10.43
CA GLU A 123 10.00 18.99 9.14
C GLU A 123 11.29 18.20 9.33
N TRP A 124 11.20 16.87 9.24
CA TRP A 124 12.35 16.11 8.82
C TRP A 124 12.33 16.12 7.31
N GLU A 125 13.25 16.89 6.74
CA GLU A 125 13.61 16.81 5.34
C GLU A 125 13.99 15.36 5.04
N GLU A 126 13.16 14.64 4.28
CA GLU A 126 13.68 13.51 3.52
C GLU A 126 14.62 14.12 2.48
N GLU A 127 15.89 14.23 2.87
CA GLU A 127 17.00 14.43 1.96
C GLU A 127 16.80 13.46 0.80
N ASN A 128 16.58 14.05 -0.36
CA ASN A 128 16.57 13.37 -1.65
C ASN A 128 17.98 12.82 -1.88
N GLU A 129 18.25 11.61 -1.40
CA GLU A 129 19.48 10.90 -1.73
C GLU A 129 19.19 9.51 -2.29
N SER A 130 18.87 9.53 -3.59
CA SER A 130 18.85 8.40 -4.52
C SER A 130 17.83 7.28 -4.22
N GLU A 131 16.93 7.06 -5.18
CA GLU A 131 16.56 5.70 -5.60
C GLU A 131 17.86 4.92 -5.85
N LYS A 132 18.45 4.33 -4.80
CA LYS A 132 19.40 3.26 -5.00
C LYS A 132 18.59 2.09 -5.53
N ASP A 133 19.12 1.44 -6.57
CA ASP A 133 18.70 0.12 -7.01
C ASP A 133 18.87 -0.87 -5.84
N LEU A 134 17.93 -0.82 -4.88
CA LEU A 134 17.85 -1.81 -3.83
C LEU A 134 17.64 -3.14 -4.50
N ASP A 135 18.42 -4.13 -4.11
CA ASP A 135 18.21 -5.47 -4.61
C ASP A 135 16.79 -5.95 -4.21
N PRO A 136 16.21 -6.91 -4.96
CA PRO A 136 14.83 -7.33 -4.74
C PRO A 136 14.53 -7.80 -3.31
N LEU A 137 15.52 -8.34 -2.59
CA LEU A 137 15.35 -8.77 -1.21
C LEU A 137 15.30 -7.58 -0.25
N SER A 138 16.21 -6.62 -0.41
CA SER A 138 16.22 -5.38 0.39
C SER A 138 14.94 -4.56 0.17
N ALA A 139 14.46 -4.45 -1.08
CA ALA A 139 13.19 -3.79 -1.39
C ALA A 139 11.99 -4.48 -0.73
N GLU A 140 11.95 -5.82 -0.76
CA GLU A 140 10.88 -6.61 -0.12
C GLU A 140 10.89 -6.44 1.41
N ILE A 141 12.08 -6.45 2.03
CA ILE A 141 12.21 -6.26 3.49
C ILE A 141 11.81 -4.83 3.85
N LEU A 142 12.22 -3.82 3.08
CA LEU A 142 11.87 -2.42 3.31
C LEU A 142 10.36 -2.19 3.25
N GLU A 143 9.67 -2.81 2.29
CA GLU A 143 8.21 -2.73 2.20
C GLU A 143 7.55 -3.34 3.45
N LYS A 144 8.02 -4.49 3.93
CA LYS A 144 7.52 -5.10 5.17
C LYS A 144 7.76 -4.21 6.39
N VAL A 145 8.92 -3.56 6.47
CA VAL A 145 9.26 -2.60 7.53
C VAL A 145 8.30 -1.41 7.51
N ARG A 146 8.09 -0.79 6.35
CA ARG A 146 7.16 0.34 6.16
C ARG A 146 5.73 -0.03 6.55
N ASN A 147 5.26 -1.19 6.11
CA ASN A 147 3.93 -1.69 6.45
C ASN A 147 3.76 -1.92 7.96
N LEU A 148 4.80 -2.45 8.62
CA LEU A 148 4.80 -2.66 10.06
C LEU A 148 4.78 -1.34 10.83
N ARG A 149 5.59 -0.36 10.42
CA ARG A 149 5.60 1.01 10.98
C ARG A 149 4.24 1.66 10.90
N ASN A 150 3.63 1.68 9.70
CA ASN A 150 2.30 2.27 9.49
C ASN A 150 1.23 1.60 10.35
N LYS A 151 1.30 0.28 10.52
CA LYS A 151 0.37 -0.46 11.40
C LYS A 151 0.54 -0.07 12.87
N ILE A 152 1.78 0.08 13.34
CA ILE A 152 2.09 0.47 14.73
C ILE A 152 1.60 1.91 14.98
N GLU A 153 1.89 2.83 14.07
CA GLU A 153 1.41 4.21 14.14
C GLU A 153 -0.12 4.29 14.11
N GLY A 154 -0.79 3.53 13.24
CA GLY A 154 -2.24 3.51 13.14
C GLY A 154 -2.90 3.07 14.45
N ILE A 155 -2.39 2.00 15.07
CA ILE A 155 -2.88 1.51 16.37
C ILE A 155 -2.70 2.58 17.46
N TYR A 156 -1.58 3.30 17.44
CA TYR A 156 -1.31 4.36 18.40
C TYR A 156 -2.21 5.59 18.21
N ARG A 157 -2.40 6.05 16.96
CA ARG A 157 -3.32 7.16 16.63
C ARG A 157 -4.75 6.83 17.04
N GLU A 158 -5.23 5.63 16.70
CA GLU A 158 -6.57 5.15 17.10
C GLU A 158 -6.72 5.18 18.64
N ALA A 159 -5.71 4.74 19.37
CA ALA A 159 -5.73 4.74 20.83
C ALA A 159 -5.69 6.16 21.43
N ALA A 160 -4.96 7.09 20.81
CA ALA A 160 -4.90 8.49 21.21
C ALA A 160 -6.24 9.20 21.00
N GLU A 161 -6.94 8.92 19.89
CA GLU A 161 -8.24 9.53 19.57
C GLU A 161 -9.39 8.96 20.40
N THR A 162 -9.37 7.65 20.66
CA THR A 162 -10.45 6.95 21.39
C THR A 162 -10.24 6.93 22.91
N GLY A 163 -9.13 7.47 23.41
CA GLY A 163 -8.79 7.46 24.84
C GLY A 163 -8.61 6.06 25.42
N GLN A 164 -8.18 5.10 24.60
CA GLN A 164 -8.02 3.71 25.01
C GLN A 164 -6.99 3.58 26.14
N SER A 165 -7.25 2.67 27.09
CA SER A 165 -6.33 2.44 28.20
C SER A 165 -5.00 1.85 27.70
N LYS A 166 -3.90 2.20 28.40
CA LYS A 166 -2.54 1.69 28.11
C LYS A 166 -2.48 0.17 28.01
N GLU A 167 -3.34 -0.54 28.74
CA GLU A 167 -3.43 -2.01 28.72
C GLU A 167 -4.08 -2.55 27.42
N MET A 168 -5.06 -1.84 26.85
CA MET A 168 -5.62 -2.22 25.54
C MET A 168 -4.64 -1.93 24.41
N LEU A 169 -3.91 -0.81 24.50
CA LEU A 169 -2.86 -0.45 23.56
C LEU A 169 -1.71 -1.48 23.57
N SER A 170 -1.24 -1.89 24.75
CA SER A 170 -0.16 -2.88 24.86
C SER A 170 -0.56 -4.27 24.32
N ARG A 171 -1.83 -4.67 24.49
CA ARG A 171 -2.36 -5.92 23.91
C ARG A 171 -2.42 -5.87 22.38
N LYS A 172 -2.78 -4.72 21.80
CA LYS A 172 -2.82 -4.53 20.33
C LYS A 172 -1.42 -4.42 19.71
N LEU A 173 -0.48 -3.75 20.38
CA LEU A 173 0.87 -3.51 19.90
C LEU A 173 1.83 -4.69 20.16
N GLY A 174 1.63 -5.44 21.23
CA GLY A 174 2.50 -6.55 21.65
C GLY A 174 2.83 -7.56 20.53
N PRO A 175 1.85 -8.04 19.74
CA PRO A 175 2.11 -8.95 18.63
C PRO A 175 3.10 -8.41 17.57
N ASN A 176 3.19 -7.09 17.38
CA ASN A 176 4.08 -6.49 16.39
C ASN A 176 5.57 -6.66 16.74
N SER A 177 5.92 -6.81 18.03
CA SER A 177 7.30 -7.14 18.45
C SER A 177 7.80 -8.47 17.87
N ARG A 178 6.90 -9.44 17.73
CA ARG A 178 7.20 -10.73 17.11
C ARG A 178 7.43 -10.59 15.62
N ASP A 179 6.75 -9.64 14.96
CA ASP A 179 6.92 -9.40 13.54
C ASP A 179 8.23 -8.65 13.25
N ILE A 180 8.62 -7.69 14.10
CA ILE A 180 9.98 -7.08 14.10
C ILE A 180 11.05 -8.16 14.21
N LYS A 181 10.93 -9.06 15.19
CA LYS A 181 11.87 -10.16 15.38
C LYS A 181 11.95 -11.10 14.17
N LYS A 182 10.83 -11.34 13.48
CA LYS A 182 10.86 -12.14 12.23
C LYS A 182 11.58 -11.41 11.11
N LEU A 183 11.50 -10.08 11.03
CA LEU A 183 12.21 -9.28 10.03
C LEU A 183 13.71 -9.27 10.30
N TYR A 184 14.15 -9.10 11.55
CA TYR A 184 15.57 -9.27 11.90
C TYR A 184 16.07 -10.67 11.56
N ASN A 185 15.31 -11.72 11.87
CA ASN A 185 15.69 -13.08 11.47
C ASN A 185 15.75 -13.24 9.94
N GLN A 186 14.92 -12.54 9.17
CA GLN A 186 14.99 -12.57 7.70
C GLN A 186 16.25 -11.88 7.19
N ILE A 187 16.65 -10.77 7.83
CA ILE A 187 17.89 -10.05 7.52
C ILE A 187 19.12 -10.89 7.89
N GLU A 188 19.14 -11.48 9.09
CA GLU A 188 20.28 -12.28 9.58
C GLU A 188 20.50 -13.57 8.77
N ASN A 189 19.42 -14.19 8.28
CA ASN A 189 19.49 -15.42 7.49
C ASN A 189 19.51 -15.17 5.97
N ALA A 190 19.61 -13.92 5.52
CA ALA A 190 19.70 -13.59 4.10
C ALA A 190 21.02 -14.10 3.51
N GLU A 191 20.96 -14.69 2.31
CA GLU A 191 22.16 -15.15 1.59
C GLU A 191 23.01 -13.97 1.07
N THR A 192 22.38 -12.81 0.89
CA THR A 192 23.01 -11.56 0.49
C THR A 192 22.85 -10.51 1.60
N PRO A 193 23.86 -9.66 1.84
CA PRO A 193 23.73 -8.54 2.77
C PRO A 193 22.56 -7.64 2.38
N VAL A 194 21.68 -7.36 3.34
CA VAL A 194 20.56 -6.42 3.18
C VAL A 194 21.09 -4.99 3.28
N ASP A 195 20.53 -4.08 2.49
CA ASP A 195 20.93 -2.68 2.46
C ASP A 195 20.79 -2.02 3.85
N GLU A 196 21.80 -1.22 4.20
CA GLU A 196 21.92 -0.54 5.51
C GLU A 196 20.73 0.38 5.80
N THR A 197 20.16 1.02 4.77
CA THR A 197 18.97 1.88 4.92
C THR A 197 17.74 1.09 5.39
N VAL A 198 17.64 -0.18 4.99
CA VAL A 198 16.53 -1.07 5.36
C VAL A 198 16.67 -1.55 6.80
N VAL A 199 17.91 -1.79 7.23
CA VAL A 199 18.23 -2.14 8.62
C VAL A 199 17.91 -0.96 9.55
N LEU A 200 18.35 0.25 9.21
CA LEU A 200 18.06 1.48 9.95
C LEU A 200 16.55 1.73 10.06
N ALA A 201 15.80 1.57 8.97
CA ALA A 201 14.35 1.72 8.99
C ALA A 201 13.64 0.71 9.93
N LEU A 202 14.17 -0.52 10.06
CA LEU A 202 13.63 -1.51 10.98
C LEU A 202 13.95 -1.16 12.44
N GLU A 203 15.17 -0.68 12.72
CA GLU A 203 15.59 -0.22 14.05
C GLU A 203 14.74 0.97 14.52
N GLU A 204 14.50 1.96 13.66
CA GLU A 204 13.59 3.09 13.94
C GLU A 204 12.18 2.61 14.29
N THR A 205 11.66 1.65 13.51
CA THR A 205 10.32 1.08 13.71
C THR A 205 10.21 0.35 15.05
N GLU A 206 11.27 -0.34 15.46
CA GLU A 206 11.37 -0.98 16.78
C GLU A 206 11.41 0.04 17.91
N GLY A 207 12.24 1.08 17.79
CA GLY A 207 12.28 2.17 18.76
C GLY A 207 10.92 2.85 18.94
N LEU A 208 10.21 3.08 17.84
CA LEU A 208 8.86 3.66 17.85
C LEU A 208 7.87 2.75 18.56
N LEU A 209 7.88 1.43 18.29
CA LEU A 209 7.04 0.46 19.00
C LEU A 209 7.33 0.45 20.51
N GLU A 210 8.61 0.44 20.88
CA GLU A 210 9.00 0.45 22.29
C GLU A 210 8.55 1.73 23.00
N SER A 211 8.66 2.89 22.34
CA SER A 211 8.21 4.17 22.88
C SER A 211 6.71 4.14 23.20
N TYR A 212 5.91 3.61 22.28
CA TYR A 212 4.46 3.48 22.43
C TYR A 212 4.05 2.49 23.53
N LEU A 213 4.81 1.40 23.70
CA LEU A 213 4.59 0.44 24.78
C LEU A 213 5.01 1.01 26.16
N LYS A 214 6.11 1.75 26.23
CA LYS A 214 6.59 2.40 27.46
C LYS A 214 5.71 3.60 27.84
N GLY A 215 4.99 4.18 26.88
CA GLY A 215 4.12 5.36 27.07
C GLY A 215 4.90 6.68 27.06
N SER A 216 6.12 6.64 26.52
CA SER A 216 6.96 7.80 26.30
C SER A 216 6.73 8.25 24.86
N LYS A 217 6.43 9.53 24.63
CA LYS A 217 6.45 10.09 23.28
C LYS A 217 7.85 9.83 22.72
N PRO A 218 8.02 9.24 21.52
CA PRO A 218 9.36 9.07 20.96
C PRO A 218 9.99 10.45 20.82
N GLU A 219 11.18 10.62 21.41
CA GLU A 219 12.03 11.77 21.14
C GLU A 219 12.48 11.64 19.68
N ASN A 220 12.21 12.66 18.86
CA ASN A 220 12.74 12.77 17.52
C ASN A 220 14.27 12.77 17.63
N VAL A 221 14.92 11.79 17.01
CA VAL A 221 16.37 11.80 16.74
C VAL A 221 16.54 11.79 15.25
#